data_AF-A0A971WPV6-F1
#
_entry.id   AF-A0A971WPV6-F1
#
_cell.length_a   1.000
_cell.length_b   1.000
_cell.length_c   1.000
_cell.angle_alpha   90.00
_cell.angle_beta   90.00
_cell.angle_gamma   90.00
#
_symmetry.space_group_name_H-M   'P 1'
#
loop_
_entity.id
_entity.type
_entity.pdbx_description
1 polymer ?
#
loop_
_entity_poly.entity_id
_entity_poly.type
_entity_poly.pdbx_seq_one_letter_code
_entity_poly.pdbx_strand_id
1 'polypeptide(L)' 'MIENKTSEAQKKATQTWRKKNPEAAKYNSYKTSARTFARHWATKEDMEELNKIFNEENENAINKDLSK' A
#
# COMPACT_ATOMS: atom_id res chain seq x y z
N MET A 1 -15.11 25.06 14.57
CA MET A 1 -15.18 23.58 14.50
C MET A 1 -14.70 23.16 13.13
N ILE A 2 -13.76 22.20 13.02
CA ILE A 2 -13.32 21.71 11.70
C ILE A 2 -14.45 20.83 11.16
N GLU A 3 -15.09 21.28 10.09
CA GLU A 3 -16.18 20.56 9.45
C GLU A 3 -15.64 19.25 8.87
N ASN A 4 -16.12 18.11 9.37
CA ASN A 4 -15.73 16.80 8.85
C ASN A 4 -16.27 16.64 7.43
N LYS A 5 -15.40 16.75 6.42
CA LYS A 5 -15.75 16.57 4.99
C LYS A 5 -16.38 15.20 4.66
N THR A 6 -16.26 14.22 5.54
CA THR A 6 -16.77 12.85 5.34
C THR A 6 -17.96 12.58 6.26
N SER A 7 -19.11 12.25 5.66
CA SER A 7 -20.33 11.89 6.39
C SER A 7 -20.15 10.58 7.15
N GLU A 8 -20.85 10.44 8.29
CA GLU A 8 -20.92 9.18 9.05
C GLU A 8 -21.39 8.00 8.20
N ALA A 9 -22.26 8.25 7.21
CA ALA A 9 -22.70 7.22 6.26
C ALA A 9 -21.54 6.71 5.39
N GLN A 10 -20.67 7.61 4.90
CA GLN A 10 -19.51 7.25 4.08
C GLN A 10 -18.46 6.50 4.91
N LYS A 11 -18.27 6.89 6.18
CA LYS A 11 -17.39 6.17 7.11
C LYS A 11 -17.89 4.73 7.31
N LYS A 12 -19.19 4.54 7.59
CA LYS A 12 -19.79 3.21 7.74
C LYS A 12 -19.65 2.37 6.47
N ALA A 13 -19.94 2.94 5.30
CA ALA A 13 -19.80 2.23 4.02
C ALA A 13 -18.35 1.77 3.79
N THR A 14 -17.37 2.64 4.05
CA THR A 14 -15.94 2.29 3.95
C THR A 14 -15.58 1.15 4.90
N GLN A 15 -16.05 1.20 6.14
CA GLN A 15 -15.79 0.15 7.12
C GLN A 15 -16.43 -1.18 6.71
N THR A 16 -17.66 -1.17 6.20
CA THR A 16 -18.32 -2.38 5.69
C THR A 16 -17.55 -2.97 4.50
N TRP A 17 -17.10 -2.13 3.57
CA TRP A 17 -16.28 -2.60 2.44
C TRP A 17 -14.96 -3.22 2.92
N ARG A 18 -14.27 -2.60 3.89
CA ARG A 18 -13.03 -3.13 4.48
C ARG A 18 -13.26 -4.48 5.17
N LYS A 19 -14.36 -4.62 5.92
CA LYS A 19 -14.72 -5.89 6.56
C LYS A 19 -15.01 -7.00 5.55
N LYS A 20 -15.65 -6.67 4.42
CA LYS A 20 -15.96 -7.61 3.34
C LYS A 20 -14.73 -7.98 2.50
N ASN A 21 -13.75 -7.08 2.37
CA ASN A 21 -12.57 -7.24 1.51
C ASN A 21 -11.26 -7.01 2.29
N PRO A 22 -10.94 -7.87 3.28
CA PRO A 22 -9.80 -7.65 4.16
C PRO A 22 -8.46 -7.63 3.40
N GLU A 23 -8.25 -8.55 2.45
CA GLU A 23 -7.01 -8.63 1.68
C GLU A 23 -6.80 -7.41 0.77
N ALA A 24 -7.84 -6.97 0.05
CA ALA A 24 -7.76 -5.78 -0.78
C ALA A 24 -7.54 -4.50 0.05
N ALA A 25 -8.17 -4.41 1.23
CA ALA A 25 -7.95 -3.32 2.15
C ALA A 25 -6.51 -3.30 2.69
N LYS A 26 -5.97 -4.47 3.06
CA LYS A 26 -4.59 -4.64 3.52
C LYS A 26 -3.59 -4.25 2.44
N TYR A 27 -3.75 -4.76 1.22
CA TYR A 27 -2.94 -4.37 0.06
C TYR A 27 -2.94 -2.86 -0.18
N ASN A 28 -4.12 -2.24 -0.22
CA ASN A 28 -4.23 -0.79 -0.44
C ASN A 28 -3.61 0.03 0.70
N SER A 29 -3.73 -0.44 1.94
CA SER A 29 -3.10 0.20 3.09
C SER A 29 -1.58 0.20 2.95
N TYR A 30 -0.96 -0.96 2.71
CA TYR A 30 0.48 -1.05 2.52
C TYR A 30 0.97 -0.26 1.33
N LYS A 31 0.25 -0.32 0.20
CA LYS A 31 0.59 0.45 -1.00
C LYS A 31 0.57 1.96 -0.76
N THR A 32 -0.38 2.45 0.03
CA THR A 32 -0.49 3.86 0.35
C THR A 32 0.62 4.29 1.32
N SER A 33 0.86 3.51 2.36
CA SER A 33 1.95 3.77 3.32
C SER A 33 3.32 3.76 2.65
N ALA A 34 3.59 2.78 1.78
CA ALA A 34 4.84 2.68 1.03
C ALA A 34 5.07 3.91 0.13
N ARG A 35 4.03 4.40 -0.55
CA ARG A 35 4.13 5.65 -1.33
C ARG A 35 4.46 6.86 -0.47
N THR A 36 3.84 6.97 0.70
CA THR A 36 4.11 8.06 1.64
C THR A 36 5.54 7.99 2.16
N PHE A 37 6.00 6.79 2.52
CA PHE A 37 7.39 6.55 2.93
C PHE A 37 8.37 6.99 1.85
N ALA A 38 8.22 6.46 0.64
CA ALA A 38 9.08 6.80 -0.49
C ALA A 38 9.06 8.30 -0.86
N ARG A 39 7.93 8.99 -0.66
CA ARG A 39 7.80 10.41 -1.03
C ARG A 39 8.41 11.36 0.00
N HIS A 40 8.31 11.04 1.29
CA HIS A 40 8.55 12.02 2.35
C HIS A 40 9.64 11.62 3.34
N TRP A 41 9.99 10.34 3.42
CA TRP A 41 10.80 9.82 4.52
C TRP A 41 12.02 9.02 4.04
N ALA A 42 11.88 8.26 2.96
CA ALA A 42 12.92 7.35 2.51
C ALA A 42 14.18 8.10 2.05
N THR A 43 15.33 7.60 2.49
CA THR A 43 16.64 7.93 1.93
C THR A 43 16.89 7.13 0.66
N LYS A 44 18.00 7.42 -0.03
CA LYS A 44 18.39 6.67 -1.21
C LYS A 44 18.74 5.23 -0.84
N GLU A 45 19.45 5.06 0.26
CA GLU A 45 19.87 3.78 0.82
C GLU A 45 18.66 2.91 1.18
N ASP A 46 17.63 3.48 1.82
CA ASP A 46 16.39 2.75 2.14
C ASP A 46 15.71 2.19 0.87
N MET A 47 15.67 2.99 -0.20
CA MET A 47 15.05 2.55 -1.45
C MET A 47 15.89 1.50 -2.18
N GLU A 48 17.22 1.55 -2.07
CA GLU A 48 18.11 0.53 -2.59
C GLU A 48 17.91 -0.81 -1.86
N GLU A 49 17.80 -0.79 -0.53
CA GLU A 49 17.50 -1.98 0.28
C GLU A 49 16.12 -2.56 -0.08
N LEU A 50 15.08 -1.72 -0.14
CA LEU A 50 13.74 -2.17 -0.50
C LEU A 50 13.68 -2.77 -1.92
N ASN A 51 14.43 -2.20 -2.87
CA ASN A 51 14.53 -2.76 -4.21
C ASN A 51 15.25 -4.11 -4.21
N LYS A 52 16.29 -4.28 -3.38
CA LYS A 52 16.98 -5.55 -3.23
C LYS A 52 16.02 -6.62 -2.71
N ILE A 53 15.31 -6.35 -1.62
CA ILE A 53 14.29 -7.25 -1.06
C ILE A 53 13.21 -7.56 -2.11
N PHE A 54 12.73 -6.54 -2.84
CA PHE A 54 11.73 -6.75 -3.88
C PHE A 54 12.22 -7.68 -4.99
N ASN A 55 13.46 -7.52 -5.47
CA ASN A 55 13.98 -8.34 -6.55
C ASN A 55 14.37 -9.75 -6.11
N GLU A 56 14.88 -9.91 -4.88
CA GLU A 56 15.38 -11.20 -4.38
C GLU A 56 14.28 -12.07 -3.76
N GLU A 57 13.31 -11.47 -3.07
CA GLU A 57 12.34 -12.21 -2.25
C GLU A 57 10.91 -12.13 -2.77
N ASN A 58 10.56 -11.13 -3.59
CA ASN A 58 9.19 -10.98 -4.06
C ASN A 58 8.92 -11.89 -5.26
N GLU A 59 8.08 -12.92 -5.05
CA GLU A 59 7.65 -13.83 -6.11
C GLU A 59 7.05 -13.09 -7.33
N ASN A 60 6.40 -11.94 -7.12
CA ASN A 60 5.84 -11.15 -8.23
C ASN A 60 6.92 -10.49 -9.10
N ALA A 61 8.12 -10.23 -8.56
CA ALA A 61 9.25 -9.73 -9.32
C ALA A 61 9.88 -10.86 -10.16
N ILE A 62 10.11 -12.02 -9.53
CA ILE A 62 10.73 -13.20 -10.15
C ILE A 62 9.88 -13.75 -11.30
N ASN A 63 8.55 -13.82 -11.12
CA ASN A 63 7.64 -14.39 -12.13
C ASN A 63 7.49 -13.52 -13.38
N LYS A 64 7.94 -12.26 -13.37
CA LYS A 64 7.84 -11.37 -14.54
C LYS A 64 8.92 -11.64 -15.58
N ASP A 65 10.10 -12.09 -15.15
CA ASP A 65 11.24 -12.37 -16.04
C ASP A 65 11.10 -13.70 -16.81
N LEU A 66 10.24 -14.63 -16.35
CA LEU A 66 9.94 -15.89 -17.04
C LEU A 66 8.88 -15.76 -18.14
N SER A 67 8.37 -14.55 -18.40
CA SER A 67 7.31 -14.27 -19.39
C SER A 67 7.78 -13.60 -20.69
N LYS A 68 9.10 -13.54 -20.94
CA LYS A 68 9.69 -13.02 -22.18
C LYS A 68 10.15 -14.12 -23.12
#